data_AF-A0A138AE57-F1
#
_entry.id   AF-A0A138AE57-F1
#
_cell.length_a   1.000
_cell.length_b   1.000
_cell.length_c   1.000
_cell.angle_alpha   90.00
_cell.angle_beta   90.00
_cell.angle_gamma   90.00
#
_symmetry.space_group_name_H-M   'P 1'
#
loop_
_entity.id
_entity.type
_entity.pdbx_description
1 polymer ?
#
loop_
_entity_poly.entity_id
_entity_poly.type
_entity_poly.pdbx_seq_one_letter_code
_entity_poly.pdbx_strand_id
1 'polypeptide(L)' 'MSNLNRCNGCRRRLHSNIEGWNAQFCNGRIAWILCPACQTPGENAEAEVNEATLDYGTGPLGEQIARPKTGRW' A
#
# COMPACT_ATOMS: atom_id res chain seq x y z
N MET A 1 3.42 13.91 -12.03
CA MET A 1 3.64 13.32 -10.69
C MET A 1 2.32 13.32 -9.94
N SER A 2 1.78 12.14 -9.63
CA SER A 2 0.62 11.98 -8.75
C SER A 2 1.01 12.46 -7.35
N ASN A 3 0.26 13.40 -6.78
CA ASN A 3 0.40 13.73 -5.37
C ASN A 3 0.02 12.47 -4.56
N LEU A 4 1.00 11.84 -3.91
CA LEU A 4 0.83 10.66 -3.03
C LEU A 4 -0.13 10.91 -1.85
N ASN A 5 -0.67 12.12 -1.74
CA ASN A 5 -1.56 12.56 -0.69
C ASN A 5 -3.04 12.49 -1.15
N ARG A 6 -3.32 11.83 -2.29
CA ARG A 6 -4.66 11.74 -2.90
C ARG A 6 -4.90 10.36 -3.49
N CYS A 7 -6.15 9.90 -3.35
CA CYS A 7 -6.66 8.72 -4.01
C CYS A 7 -6.50 8.85 -5.54
N ASN A 8 -5.96 7.83 -6.18
CA ASN A 8 -5.80 7.80 -7.62
C ASN A 8 -7.15 7.69 -8.37
N GLY A 9 -8.15 7.01 -7.78
CA GLY A 9 -9.48 6.87 -8.38
C GLY A 9 -10.33 8.15 -8.26
N CYS A 10 -10.67 8.56 -7.03
CA CYS A 10 -11.60 9.68 -6.79
C CYS A 10 -10.95 11.00 -6.41
N ARG A 11 -9.60 11.08 -6.34
CA ARG A 11 -8.84 12.29 -5.95
C ARG A 11 -9.09 12.81 -4.53
N ARG A 12 -9.86 12.06 -3.71
CA ARG A 12 -10.03 12.29 -2.27
C ARG A 12 -8.67 12.42 -1.59
N ARG A 13 -8.52 13.40 -0.70
CA ARG A 13 -7.27 13.62 0.02
C ARG A 13 -7.07 12.54 1.08
N LEU A 14 -5.85 12.02 1.18
CA LEU A 14 -5.40 11.20 2.30
C LEU A 14 -5.26 12.14 3.51
N HIS A 15 -6.06 11.91 4.55
CA HIS A 15 -5.96 12.63 5.82
C HIS A 15 -5.05 11.87 6.78
N SER A 16 -4.83 12.39 7.98
CA SER A 16 -3.94 11.78 8.98
C SER A 16 -4.35 10.36 9.41
N ASN A 17 -5.63 9.99 9.28
CA ASN A 17 -6.04 8.61 9.42
C ASN A 17 -5.90 7.86 8.08
N ILE A 18 -4.88 7.01 8.01
CA ILE A 18 -4.54 6.20 6.82
C ILE A 18 -5.18 4.81 6.84
N GLU A 19 -5.87 4.45 7.92
CA GLU A 19 -6.49 3.13 8.09
C GLU A 19 -7.47 2.81 6.95
N GLY A 20 -7.38 1.58 6.43
CA GLY A 20 -8.17 1.10 5.29
C GLY A 20 -7.78 1.68 3.92
N TRP A 21 -6.76 2.52 3.82
CA TRP A 21 -6.22 2.94 2.53
C TRP A 21 -5.17 1.96 2.02
N ASN A 22 -5.30 1.56 0.77
CA ASN A 22 -4.36 0.65 0.14
C ASN A 22 -3.33 1.44 -0.66
N ALA A 23 -2.06 1.04 -0.53
CA ALA A 23 -0.98 1.50 -1.38
C ALA A 23 -0.51 0.35 -2.27
N GLN A 24 -0.35 0.63 -3.56
CA GLN A 24 0.20 -0.31 -4.53
C GLN A 24 1.63 0.09 -4.85
N PHE A 25 2.54 -0.87 -4.75
CA PHE A 25 3.96 -0.67 -5.00
C PHE A 25 4.37 -1.24 -6.36
N CYS A 26 5.17 -0.51 -7.11
CA CYS A 26 5.79 -0.95 -8.35
C CYS A 26 7.29 -0.66 -8.26
N ASN A 27 8.13 -1.69 -8.45
CA ASN A 27 9.59 -1.60 -8.29
C ASN A 27 10.01 -0.95 -6.97
N GLY A 28 9.38 -1.36 -5.86
CA GLY A 28 9.65 -0.82 -4.53
C GLY A 28 9.25 0.64 -4.33
N ARG A 29 8.40 1.21 -5.19
CA ARG A 29 7.92 2.59 -5.04
C ARG A 29 6.40 2.63 -5.06
N ILE A 30 5.81 3.52 -4.26
CA ILE A 30 4.36 3.72 -4.28
C ILE A 30 3.98 4.26 -5.66
N ALA A 31 3.18 3.51 -6.38
CA ALA A 31 2.64 3.90 -7.67
C ALA A 31 1.22 4.46 -7.53
N TRP A 32 0.41 3.87 -6.65
CA TRP A 32 -1.00 4.20 -6.46
C TRP A 32 -1.40 4.16 -5.00
N ILE A 33 -2.31 5.05 -4.61
CA ILE A 33 -2.98 5.04 -3.31
C ILE A 33 -4.49 5.08 -3.57
N LEU A 34 -5.25 4.20 -2.93
CA LEU A 34 -6.70 4.07 -3.10
C LEU A 34 -7.41 4.17 -1.76
N CYS A 35 -8.45 5.01 -1.70
CA CYS A 35 -9.33 5.05 -0.54
C CYS A 35 -10.23 3.80 -0.49
N PRO A 36 -10.77 3.44 0.68
CA PRO A 36 -11.64 2.26 0.84
C PRO A 36 -12.77 2.18 -0.19
N ALA A 37 -13.36 3.34 -0.55
CA ALA A 37 -14.46 3.40 -1.50
C ALA A 37 -14.07 3.17 -2.97
N CYS A 38 -12.78 3.25 -3.31
CA CYS A 38 -12.28 3.05 -4.68
C CYS A 38 -11.58 1.72 -4.88
N GLN A 39 -11.41 0.93 -3.83
CA GLN A 39 -10.82 -0.40 -3.91
C GLN A 39 -11.87 -1.39 -4.41
N THR A 40 -11.42 -2.36 -5.20
CA THR A 40 -12.21 -3.56 -5.48
C THR A 40 -12.15 -4.52 -4.28
N PRO A 41 -13.13 -5.42 -4.11
CA PRO A 41 -13.07 -6.44 -3.06
C PRO A 41 -11.80 -7.32 -3.10
N GLY A 42 -11.30 -7.60 -4.31
CA GLY A 42 -10.07 -8.37 -4.50
C GLY A 42 -8.83 -7.62 -4.03
N GLU A 43 -8.68 -6.34 -4.39
CA GLU A 43 -7.57 -5.49 -3.91
C GLU A 43 -7.59 -5.31 -2.39
N ASN A 44 -8.78 -5.21 -1.78
CA ASN A 44 -8.89 -5.17 -0.33
C ASN A 44 -8.47 -6.50 0.29
N ALA A 45 -8.95 -7.63 -0.23
CA ALA A 45 -8.57 -8.95 0.27
C ALA A 45 -7.06 -9.21 0.15
N GLU A 46 -6.43 -8.79 -0.95
CA GLU A 46 -4.97 -8.87 -1.13
C GLU A 46 -4.23 -8.02 -0.09
N ALA A 47 -4.70 -6.78 0.16
CA ALA A 47 -4.10 -5.90 1.16
C ALA A 47 -4.17 -6.49 2.58
N GLU A 48 -5.32 -7.04 2.98
CA GLU A 48 -5.51 -7.70 4.27
C GLU A 48 -4.57 -8.92 4.44
N VAL A 49 -4.42 -9.73 3.39
CA VAL A 49 -3.48 -10.87 3.41
C VAL A 49 -2.05 -10.37 3.55
N ASN A 50 -1.66 -9.34 2.79
CA ASN A 50 -0.33 -8.78 2.86
C ASN A 50 -0.05 -8.13 4.23
N GLU A 51 -1.01 -7.43 4.83
CA GLU A 51 -0.90 -6.89 6.19
C GLU A 51 -0.70 -8.02 7.20
N ALA A 52 -1.43 -9.13 7.06
CA ALA A 52 -1.30 -10.28 7.95
C ALA A 52 0.03 -11.03 7.78
N THR A 53 0.61 -11.03 6.57
CA THR A 53 1.71 -11.93 6.21
C THR A 53 3.06 -11.26 5.94
N LEU A 54 3.11 -9.93 5.73
CA LEU A 54 4.34 -9.22 5.36
C LEU A 54 4.76 -8.18 6.41
N ASP A 55 6.06 -8.13 6.70
CA ASP A 55 6.73 -7.03 7.36
C ASP A 55 7.28 -6.08 6.30
N TYR A 56 6.80 -4.84 6.31
CA TYR A 56 7.26 -3.79 5.44
C TYR A 56 8.42 -3.02 6.06
N GLY A 57 9.35 -2.59 5.21
CA GLY A 57 10.46 -1.73 5.61
C GLY A 57 11.01 -0.95 4.44
N THR A 58 11.98 -0.09 4.73
CA THR A 58 12.65 0.74 3.73
C THR A 58 14.07 0.22 3.50
N GLY A 59 14.42 -0.03 2.24
CA GLY A 59 15.75 -0.43 1.80
C GLY A 59 16.73 0.74 1.72
N PRO A 60 18.01 0.45 1.42
CA PRO A 60 19.10 1.43 1.47
C PRO A 60 18.95 2.60 0.50
N LEU A 61 18.20 2.43 -0.59
CA LEU A 61 17.98 3.46 -1.62
C LEU A 61 16.60 4.14 -1.47
N GLY A 62 15.91 3.91 -0.35
CA GLY A 62 14.57 4.44 -0.09
C GLY A 62 13.44 3.65 -0.75
N GLU A 63 13.74 2.49 -1.33
CA GLU A 63 12.75 1.56 -1.86
C GLU A 63 12.00 0.84 -0.74
N GLN A 64 10.73 0.57 -0.97
CA GLN A 64 9.89 -0.20 -0.08
C GLN A 64 10.14 -1.68 -0.32
N ILE A 65 10.49 -2.38 0.75
CA ILE A 65 10.74 -3.82 0.77
C ILE A 65 9.68 -4.48 1.65
N ALA A 66 9.29 -5.69 1.28
CA ALA A 66 8.40 -6.52 2.08
C ALA A 66 9.05 -7.89 2.29
N ARG A 67 8.94 -8.43 3.49
CA ARG A 67 9.43 -9.76 3.84
C ARG A 67 8.30 -10.56 4.50
N PRO A 68 8.19 -11.87 4.26
CA PRO A 68 7.23 -12.69 4.99
C PRO A 68 7.49 -12.64 6.50
N LYS A 69 6.43 -12.44 7.29
CA LYS A 69 6.41 -12.50 8.76
C LYS A 69 6.74 -13.90 9.27
N THR A 70 6.36 -14.93 8.52
CA THR A 70 6.63 -16.32 8.86
C THR A 70 7.20 -17.05 7.64
N GLY A 71 8.35 -17.71 7.84
CA GLY A 71 9.12 -18.38 6.79
C GLY A 71 10.60 -18.09 6.95
N ARG A 72 11.34 -19.04 7.52
CA ARG A 72 12.81 -19.06 7.49
C ARG A 72 13.22 -19.28 6.03
N TRP A 73 14.04 -18.38 5.49
CA TRP A 73 14.62 -18.48 4.15
C TRP A 73 15.53 -19.71 4.01
#